data_AF-A0A327J6I5-F1
#
_entry.id   AF-A0A327J6I5-F1
#
_cell.length_a   1.000
_cell.length_b   1.000
_cell.length_c   1.000
_cell.angle_alpha   90.00
_cell.angle_beta   90.00
_cell.angle_gamma   90.00
#
_symmetry.space_group_name_H-M   'P 1'
#
loop_
_entity.id
_entity.type
_entity.pdbx_description
1 polymer ?
#
loop_
_entity_poly.entity_id
_entity_poly.type
_entity_poly.pdbx_seq_one_letter_code
_entity_poly.pdbx_strand_id
1 'polypeptide(L)'
;MDNSRYQNCHIEMKNVNKDIVAWLETVIDENNSKIDKKEWKSRYNSYVVYDYEPFCSEGFEINLKISSHNSAYLDFIKYLYDEKLHTLEYLKNCMDSPSYAKKD
;
A
#
# COMPACT_ATOMS: atom_id res chain seq x y z
N MET A 1 -28.48 24.39 -1.13
CA MET A 1 -27.21 23.97 -1.78
C MET A 1 -26.12 24.20 -0.75
N ASP A 2 -25.84 23.16 0.04
CA ASP A 2 -24.92 23.28 1.17
C ASP A 2 -23.50 23.04 0.67
N ASN A 3 -22.59 23.93 1.06
CA ASN A 3 -21.25 24.09 0.49
C ASN A 3 -20.21 23.36 1.36
N SER A 4 -20.54 22.17 1.88
CA SER A 4 -19.60 21.27 2.58
C SER A 4 -18.76 20.48 1.57
N ARG A 5 -18.11 21.22 0.66
CA ARG A 5 -17.29 20.65 -0.41
C ARG A 5 -15.98 20.09 0.16
N TYR A 6 -15.83 18.77 0.02
CA TYR A 6 -14.60 17.99 0.20
C TYR A 6 -14.07 17.88 1.63
N GLN A 7 -14.72 17.06 2.47
CA GLN A 7 -13.91 16.21 3.37
C GLN A 7 -12.87 15.51 2.49
N ASN A 8 -11.63 15.36 2.98
CA ASN A 8 -10.55 14.73 2.23
C ASN A 8 -10.94 13.29 1.85
N CYS A 9 -11.60 13.11 0.71
CA CYS A 9 -11.96 11.80 0.19
C CYS A 9 -10.76 11.19 -0.54
N HIS A 10 -9.57 11.33 0.06
CA HIS A 10 -8.34 10.72 -0.39
C HIS A 10 -7.46 10.36 0.79
N ILE A 11 -6.66 9.30 0.62
CA ILE A 11 -5.62 8.88 1.55
C ILE A 11 -4.28 8.78 0.81
N GLU A 12 -3.20 9.02 1.55
CA GLU A 12 -1.84 8.76 1.09
C GLU A 12 -1.27 7.56 1.84
N MET A 13 -0.85 6.54 1.10
CA MET A 13 -0.16 5.38 1.65
C MET A 13 1.29 5.44 1.20
N LYS A 14 2.21 5.49 2.15
CA LYS A 14 3.65 5.60 1.89
C LYS A 14 4.35 4.28 2.19
N ASN A 15 5.42 4.01 1.44
CA ASN A 15 6.22 2.80 1.59
C ASN A 15 5.36 1.52 1.57
N VAL A 16 4.45 1.44 0.59
CA VAL A 16 3.59 0.27 0.38
C VAL A 16 4.45 -0.94 0.05
N ASN A 17 4.14 -2.09 0.66
CA ASN A 17 4.89 -3.32 0.41
C ASN A 17 4.70 -3.75 -1.06
N LYS A 18 5.82 -3.82 -1.80
CA LYS A 18 5.88 -4.18 -3.22
C LYS A 18 5.20 -5.50 -3.52
N ASP A 19 5.37 -6.49 -2.66
CA ASP A 19 4.91 -7.86 -2.91
C ASP A 19 3.38 -7.97 -2.92
N ILE A 20 2.69 -7.02 -2.28
CA ILE A 20 1.23 -6.99 -2.20
C ILE A 20 0.61 -5.81 -2.95
N VAL A 21 1.41 -4.99 -3.65
CA VAL A 21 0.88 -3.80 -4.33
C VAL A 21 -0.17 -4.16 -5.37
N ALA A 22 0.05 -5.22 -6.17
CA ALA A 22 -0.90 -5.67 -7.17
C ALA A 22 -2.21 -6.16 -6.55
N TRP A 23 -2.14 -6.84 -5.40
CA TRP A 23 -3.33 -7.22 -4.64
C TRP A 23 -4.08 -5.99 -4.11
N LEU A 24 -3.36 -5.00 -3.59
CA LEU A 24 -3.96 -3.76 -3.11
C LEU A 24 -4.65 -3.00 -4.25
N GLU A 25 -4.08 -2.98 -5.46
CA GLU A 25 -4.70 -2.39 -6.64
C GLU A 25 -6.05 -3.04 -6.97
N THR A 26 -6.15 -4.37 -6.92
CA THR A 26 -7.43 -5.08 -7.07
C THR A 26 -8.42 -4.71 -5.97
N VAL A 27 -7.98 -4.67 -4.70
CA VAL A 27 -8.85 -4.30 -3.58
C VAL A 27 -9.40 -2.88 -3.74
N ILE A 28 -8.58 -1.92 -4.20
CA ILE A 28 -9.02 -0.55 -4.42
C ILE A 28 -10.10 -0.48 -5.51
N ASP A 29 -9.89 -1.17 -6.63
CA ASP A 29 -10.83 -1.21 -7.76
C ASP A 29 -12.18 -1.83 -7.35
N GLU A 30 -12.14 -2.92 -6.58
CA GLU A 30 -13.35 -3.61 -6.08
C GLU A 30 -14.13 -2.81 -5.02
N ASN A 31 -13.49 -1.83 -4.36
CA ASN A 31 -14.07 -1.06 -3.25
C ASN A 31 -14.42 0.39 -3.64
N ASN A 32 -14.92 0.61 -4.86
CA ASN A 32 -15.42 1.91 -5.35
C ASN A 32 -14.44 3.07 -5.10
N SER A 33 -13.15 2.78 -5.28
CA SER A 33 -12.07 3.72 -5.04
C SER A 33 -11.13 3.73 -6.24
N LYS A 34 -10.31 4.77 -6.36
CA LYS A 34 -9.44 5.00 -7.50
C LYS A 34 -8.03 5.34 -7.03
N ILE A 35 -7.03 4.84 -7.75
CA ILE A 35 -5.65 5.29 -7.62
C ILE A 35 -5.47 6.56 -8.45
N ASP A 36 -5.24 7.68 -7.77
CA ASP A 36 -4.92 8.95 -8.40
C ASP A 36 -3.44 9.03 -8.77
N LYS A 37 -2.59 8.38 -7.99
CA LYS A 37 -1.13 8.43 -8.14
C LYS A 37 -0.50 7.15 -7.63
N LYS A 38 0.44 6.59 -8.40
CA LYS A 38 1.37 5.54 -7.99
C LYS A 38 2.77 6.01 -8.34
N GLU A 39 3.62 6.16 -7.34
CA GLU A 39 4.97 6.67 -7.52
C GLU A 39 6.00 5.74 -6.90
N TRP A 40 7.09 5.55 -7.63
CA TRP A 40 8.32 4.96 -7.13
C TRP A 40 9.27 6.10 -6.80
N LYS A 41 9.38 6.41 -5.51
CA LYS A 41 10.25 7.48 -5.01
C LYS A 41 11.54 6.90 -4.46
N SER A 42 12.68 7.43 -4.87
CA SER A 42 13.97 6.98 -4.35
C SER A 42 14.09 7.27 -2.85
N ARG A 43 14.62 6.29 -2.10
CA ARG A 43 14.97 6.44 -0.68
C ARG A 43 16.15 7.38 -0.45
N TYR A 44 16.99 7.57 -1.46
CA TYR A 44 18.27 8.27 -1.36
C TYR A 44 18.22 9.69 -1.93
N ASN A 45 17.31 9.95 -2.87
CA ASN A 45 17.17 11.27 -3.51
C ASN A 45 15.70 11.61 -3.75
N SER A 46 15.19 12.61 -3.03
CA SER A 46 13.79 13.02 -3.09
C SER A 46 13.32 13.56 -4.45
N TYR A 47 14.26 13.97 -5.32
CA TYR A 47 13.96 14.44 -6.68
C TYR A 47 13.80 13.29 -7.69
N VAL A 48 14.23 12.07 -7.34
CA VAL A 48 14.12 10.91 -8.23
C VAL A 48 12.80 10.19 -7.97
N VAL A 49 11.85 10.40 -8.87
CA VAL A 49 10.49 9.85 -8.80
C VAL A 49 10.08 9.34 -10.18
N TYR A 50 9.51 8.14 -10.22
CA TYR A 50 8.96 7.53 -11.43
C TYR A 50 7.48 7.19 -11.23
N ASP A 51 6.69 7.30 -12.29
CA ASP A 51 5.31 6.82 -12.38
C ASP A 51 5.21 5.35 -12.85
N TYR A 52 6.35 4.73 -13.14
CA TYR A 52 6.50 3.32 -13.49
C TYR A 52 7.54 2.64 -12.59
N GLU A 53 7.56 1.30 -12.58
CA GLU A 53 8.53 0.52 -11.81
C GLU A 53 9.95 0.63 -12.38
N PRO A 54 10.94 1.12 -11.61
CA PRO A 54 12.33 1.19 -12.06
C PRO A 54 12.97 -0.21 -12.13
N PHE A 55 13.90 -0.42 -13.06
CA PHE A 55 14.64 -1.69 -13.20
C PHE A 55 15.30 -2.17 -11.88
N CYS A 56 15.89 -1.25 -11.11
CA CYS A 56 16.47 -1.53 -9.80
C CYS A 56 15.59 -0.96 -8.67
N SER A 57 14.45 -1.59 -8.43
CA SER A 57 13.41 -1.06 -7.53
C SER A 57 13.74 -1.14 -6.03
N GLU A 58 14.81 -1.85 -5.62
CA GLU A 58 15.15 -2.05 -4.20
C GLU A 58 15.41 -0.73 -3.44
N GLY A 59 15.95 0.27 -4.12
CA GLY A 59 16.22 1.60 -3.56
C GLY A 59 15.03 2.55 -3.55
N PHE A 60 13.83 2.07 -3.87
CA PHE A 60 12.63 2.88 -4.02
C PHE A 60 11.55 2.50 -2.99
N GLU A 61 10.69 3.47 -2.70
CA GLU A 61 9.46 3.31 -1.95
C GLU A 61 8.28 3.51 -2.90
N ILE A 62 7.26 2.67 -2.74
CA ILE A 62 6.02 2.83 -3.48
C ILE A 62 5.08 3.69 -2.66
N ASN A 63 4.66 4.82 -3.23
CA ASN A 63 3.69 5.72 -2.61
C ASN A 63 2.43 5.77 -3.47
N LEU A 64 1.28 5.58 -2.82
CA LEU A 64 -0.03 5.60 -3.45
C LEU A 64 -0.85 6.78 -2.93
N LYS A 65 -1.57 7.42 -3.85
CA LYS A 65 -2.67 8.34 -3.52
C LYS A 65 -3.96 7.72 -4.03
N ILE A 66 -4.89 7.48 -3.11
CA ILE A 66 -6.16 6.80 -3.38
C ILE A 66 -7.29 7.77 -3.06
N SER A 67 -8.27 7.90 -3.94
CA SER A 67 -9.49 8.67 -3.70
C SER A 67 -10.74 7.81 -3.79
N SER A 68 -11.80 8.26 -3.14
CA SER A 68 -13.13 7.64 -3.24
C SER A 68 -14.21 8.70 -3.12
N HIS A 69 -15.47 8.32 -3.31
CA HIS A 69 -16.61 9.20 -3.07
C HIS A 69 -17.00 9.27 -1.58
N ASN A 70 -16.58 8.29 -0.78
CA ASN A 70 -16.88 8.20 0.65
C ASN A 70 -15.61 7.77 1.41
N SER A 71 -15.29 8.48 2.49
CA SER A 71 -14.12 8.18 3.34
C SER A 71 -14.19 6.79 3.96
N ALA A 72 -15.39 6.26 4.21
CA ALA A 72 -15.57 4.92 4.77
C ALA A 72 -14.97 3.81 3.88
N TYR A 73 -14.98 3.98 2.54
CA TYR A 73 -14.32 3.02 1.64
C TYR A 73 -12.80 3.08 1.80
N LEU A 74 -12.24 4.27 1.99
CA LEU A 74 -10.80 4.47 2.20
C LEU A 74 -10.34 3.88 3.54
N ASP A 75 -11.13 4.09 4.60
CA ASP A 75 -10.88 3.51 5.91
C ASP A 75 -10.91 1.97 5.85
N PHE A 76 -11.87 1.41 5.10
CA PHE A 76 -11.97 -0.04 4.91
C PHE A 76 -10.79 -0.62 4.10
N ILE A 77 -10.37 0.05 3.01
CA ILE A 77 -9.18 -0.35 2.25
C ILE A 77 -7.94 -0.34 3.13
N LYS A 78 -7.77 0.70 3.95
CA LYS A 78 -6.66 0.80 4.89
C LYS A 78 -6.68 -0.35 5.90
N TYR A 79 -7.84 -0.64 6.48
CA TYR A 79 -8.02 -1.78 7.38
C TYR A 79 -7.62 -3.11 6.71
N LEU A 80 -8.09 -3.38 5.49
CA LEU A 80 -7.73 -4.61 4.76
C LEU A 80 -6.22 -4.71 4.51
N TYR A 81 -5.58 -3.60 4.15
CA TYR A 81 -4.14 -3.55 3.95
C TYR A 81 -3.36 -3.88 5.24
N ASP A 82 -3.75 -3.26 6.35
CA ASP A 82 -3.12 -3.50 7.65
C ASP A 82 -3.30 -4.97 8.08
N GLU A 83 -4.51 -5.53 7.99
CA GLU A 83 -4.77 -6.95 8.27
C GLU A 83 -3.92 -7.89 7.40
N LYS A 84 -3.75 -7.56 6.11
CA LYS A 84 -2.90 -8.34 5.21
C LYS A 84 -1.44 -8.33 5.65
N LEU A 85 -0.92 -7.17 6.05
CA LEU A 85 0.46 -7.05 6.57
C LEU A 85 0.62 -7.83 7.88
N HIS A 86 -0.31 -7.70 8.81
CA HIS A 86 -0.31 -8.44 10.08
C HIS A 86 -0.31 -9.96 9.83
N THR A 87 -1.10 -10.42 8.86
CA THR A 87 -1.13 -11.85 8.47
C THR A 87 0.22 -12.29 7.91
N LEU A 88 0.85 -11.50 7.03
CA LEU A 88 2.16 -11.82 6.47
C LEU A 88 3.25 -11.88 7.55
N GLU A 89 3.25 -10.93 8.48
CA GLU A 89 4.17 -10.91 9.61
C GLU A 89 3.98 -12.13 10.52
N TYR A 90 2.73 -12.48 10.85
CA TYR A 90 2.42 -13.68 11.62
C TYR A 90 2.94 -14.94 10.95
N LEU A 91 2.67 -15.12 9.65
CA LEU A 91 3.12 -16.28 8.89
C LEU A 91 4.65 -16.35 8.82
N LYS A 92 5.32 -15.21 8.61
CA LYS A 92 6.79 -15.14 8.63
C LYS A 92 7.35 -15.58 9.98
N ASN A 93 6.79 -15.07 11.08
CA ASN A 93 7.19 -15.46 12.42
C ASN A 93 6.96 -16.95 12.71
N CYS A 94 5.92 -17.56 12.14
CA CYS A 94 5.70 -19.00 12.23
C CYS A 94 6.78 -19.80 11.49
N MET A 95 7.22 -19.35 10.30
CA MET A 95 8.28 -20.01 9.55
C MET A 95 9.66 -19.86 10.22
N ASP A 96 9.92 -18.71 10.82
CA ASP A 96 11.18 -18.40 11.52
C ASP A 96 11.26 -19.06 12.90
N SER A 97 10.18 -19.70 13.37
CA SER A 97 10.15 -20.37 14.68
C SER A 97 11.11 -21.58 14.72
N PRO A 98 11.78 -21.83 15.87
CA PRO A 98 12.88 -22.79 15.98
C PRO A 98 12.47 -24.27 15.79
N SER A 99 11.20 -24.58 15.56
CA SER A 99 10.75 -25.93 15.19
C SER A 99 11.07 -26.30 13.73
N TYR A 100 11.26 -25.30 12.85
CA TYR A 100 11.62 -25.51 11.43
C TYR A 100 13.09 -25.21 11.13
N ALA A 101 13.84 -24.64 12.09
CA ALA A 101 15.29 -24.59 12.06
C ALA A 101 15.82 -26.03 12.24
N LYS A 102 15.94 -26.76 11.12
CA LYS A 102 16.55 -28.08 11.10
C LYS A 102 17.91 -28.02 11.77
N LYS A 103 18.10 -29.00 12.66
CA LYS A 103 19.38 -29.50 13.13
C LYS A 103 20.27 -29.74 11.92
N ASP A 104 21.33 -28.96 11.78
CA ASP A 104 22.58 -29.33 11.12
C ASP A 104 23.73 -28.96 12.05
#